data_AF-A0AAC9P5V0-F1
#
_entry.id   AF-A0AAC9P5V0-F1
#
_cell.length_a   1.000
_cell.length_b   1.000
_cell.length_c   1.000
_cell.angle_alpha   90.00
_cell.angle_beta   90.00
_cell.angle_gamma   90.00
#
_symmetry.space_group_name_H-M   'P 1'
#
loop_
_entity.id
_entity.type
_entity.pdbx_description
1 polymer ?
#
loop_
_entity_poly.entity_id
_entity_poly.type
_entity_poly.pdbx_seq_one_letter_code
_entity_poly.pdbx_strand_id
1 'polypeptide(L)'
;MTLIALAAPLIALFGFAAPASAAPSYCSLGRACVWDDPDFNTNGSYAGVLWFEYYVTPMSSYNYAGTSVNAGNTADSWFNNGRYSVACFYDTATGGYGGSSVCLNTNQGDGNIENSSGIVQGLAWDPNAAKFV
;
A
#
# COMPACT_ATOMS: atom_id res chain seq x y z
N MET A 1 44.15 26.92 -34.24
CA MET A 1 43.92 26.09 -33.05
C MET A 1 42.43 26.09 -32.78
N THR A 2 41.80 24.94 -33.00
CA THR A 2 40.35 24.72 -32.91
C THR A 2 40.01 24.24 -31.50
N LEU A 3 38.99 24.81 -30.87
CA LEU A 3 38.38 24.26 -29.66
C LEU A 3 36.88 24.07 -29.94
N ILE A 4 36.50 22.80 -30.09
CA ILE A 4 35.11 22.32 -30.23
C ILE A 4 34.53 22.28 -28.82
N ALA A 5 33.51 23.09 -28.54
CA ALA A 5 32.71 22.97 -27.33
C ALA A 5 31.49 22.09 -27.62
N LEU A 6 31.54 20.83 -27.19
CA LEU A 6 30.38 19.93 -27.13
C LEU A 6 29.52 20.36 -25.94
N ALA A 7 28.38 20.99 -26.21
CA ALA A 7 27.35 21.27 -25.22
C ALA A 7 26.22 20.21 -25.34
N ALA A 8 26.25 19.24 -24.43
CA ALA A 8 25.06 18.54 -23.91
C ALA A 8 25.05 18.86 -22.40
N PRO A 9 23.92 18.88 -21.64
CA PRO A 9 22.71 18.05 -21.76
C PRO A 9 21.44 18.94 -21.51
N LEU A 10 20.19 18.52 -21.27
CA LEU A 10 19.62 17.51 -20.39
C LEU A 10 18.12 17.48 -20.73
N ILE A 11 17.63 16.39 -21.31
CA ILE A 11 16.18 16.19 -21.45
C ILE A 11 15.69 15.78 -20.07
N ALA A 12 15.17 16.74 -19.32
CA ALA A 12 14.37 16.45 -18.14
C ALA A 12 13.09 15.76 -18.60
N LEU A 13 13.14 14.42 -18.68
CA LEU A 13 11.94 13.59 -18.66
C LEU A 13 11.28 13.87 -17.32
N PHE A 14 10.30 14.78 -17.33
CA PHE A 14 9.30 14.86 -16.27
C PHE A 14 8.68 13.46 -16.18
N GLY A 15 9.14 12.69 -15.20
CA GLY A 15 8.53 11.44 -14.83
C GLY A 15 7.08 11.74 -14.52
N PHE A 16 6.18 11.28 -15.39
CA PHE A 16 4.77 11.25 -15.09
C PHE A 16 4.64 10.44 -13.80
N ALA A 17 4.29 11.11 -12.70
CA ALA A 17 3.86 10.41 -11.50
C ALA A 17 2.80 9.40 -11.95
N ALA A 18 3.00 8.13 -11.61
CA ALA A 18 2.02 7.11 -11.91
C ALA A 18 0.65 7.64 -11.43
N PRO A 19 -0.41 7.56 -12.25
CA PRO A 19 -1.72 8.01 -11.83
C PRO A 19 -2.02 7.35 -10.49
N ALA A 20 -2.51 8.12 -9.52
CA ALA A 20 -3.02 7.55 -8.29
C ALA A 20 -4.09 6.53 -8.69
N SER A 21 -3.76 5.25 -8.62
CA SER A 21 -4.70 4.18 -8.94
C SER A 21 -5.90 4.38 -8.00
N ALA A 22 -7.09 4.54 -8.57
CA ALA A 22 -8.29 4.64 -7.76
C ALA A 22 -8.50 3.27 -7.12
N ALA A 23 -8.64 3.23 -5.80
CA ALA A 23 -8.81 1.96 -5.11
C ALA A 23 -10.05 1.22 -5.66
N PRO A 24 -9.93 -0.09 -5.91
CA PRO A 24 -10.96 -0.84 -6.61
C PRO A 24 -12.23 -0.97 -5.77
N SER A 25 -13.36 -1.19 -6.45
CA SER A 25 -14.69 -1.34 -5.83
C SER A 25 -14.81 -2.50 -4.84
N TYR A 26 -13.79 -3.35 -4.74
CA TYR A 26 -13.70 -4.47 -3.80
C TYR A 26 -13.40 -4.04 -2.37
N CYS A 27 -12.91 -2.82 -2.14
CA CYS A 27 -12.81 -2.26 -0.79
C CYS A 27 -14.09 -1.48 -0.44
N SER A 28 -15.09 -2.18 0.11
CA SER A 28 -16.39 -1.56 0.45
C SER A 28 -16.28 -0.45 1.50
N LEU A 29 -17.22 0.51 1.46
CA LEU A 29 -17.30 1.60 2.43
C LEU A 29 -17.37 1.08 3.88
N GLY A 30 -16.53 1.65 4.74
CA GLY A 30 -16.36 1.26 6.14
C GLY A 30 -15.19 0.32 6.40
N ARG A 31 -14.33 0.05 5.40
CA ARG A 31 -13.23 -0.90 5.50
C ARG A 31 -11.90 -0.28 5.13
N ALA A 32 -10.83 -0.82 5.73
CA ALA A 32 -9.49 -0.70 5.18
C ALA A 32 -9.10 -2.03 4.55
N CYS A 33 -8.31 -1.95 3.49
CA CYS A 33 -8.02 -3.04 2.60
C CYS A 33 -6.55 -3.04 2.20
N VAL A 34 -6.01 -4.23 2.00
CA VAL A 34 -4.65 -4.46 1.52
C VAL A 34 -4.63 -5.53 0.45
N TRP A 35 -3.67 -5.43 -0.46
CA TRP A 35 -3.40 -6.38 -1.52
C TRP A 35 -1.91 -6.67 -1.61
N ASP A 36 -1.58 -7.85 -2.13
CA ASP A 36 -0.23 -8.42 -2.20
C ASP A 36 0.66 -7.73 -3.24
N ASP A 37 0.06 -7.28 -4.35
CA ASP A 37 0.77 -6.64 -5.45
C ASP A 37 0.46 -5.13 -5.52
N PRO A 38 1.27 -4.38 -6.28
CA PRO A 38 0.94 -3.03 -6.69
C PRO A 38 -0.41 -2.93 -7.44
N ASP A 39 -0.94 -1.72 -7.50
CA ASP A 39 -2.18 -1.34 -8.18
C ASP A 39 -3.44 -2.06 -7.63
N PHE A 40 -3.45 -2.37 -6.32
CA PHE A 40 -4.58 -2.95 -5.60
C PHE A 40 -5.00 -4.32 -6.14
N ASN A 41 -4.01 -5.18 -6.32
CA ASN A 41 -4.15 -6.47 -6.96
C ASN A 41 -3.48 -7.57 -6.12
N THR A 42 -3.99 -8.79 -6.18
CA THR A 42 -3.29 -9.96 -5.64
C THR A 42 -3.34 -11.07 -6.67
N ASN A 43 -2.18 -11.44 -7.20
CA ASN A 43 -1.98 -12.47 -8.20
C ASN A 43 -2.93 -12.31 -9.41
N GLY A 44 -3.09 -11.08 -9.90
CA GLY A 44 -3.97 -10.75 -11.03
C GLY A 44 -5.46 -10.61 -10.69
N SER A 45 -5.86 -10.78 -9.42
CA SER A 45 -7.21 -10.54 -8.91
C SER A 45 -7.31 -9.28 -8.03
N TYR A 46 -8.02 -8.26 -8.49
CA TYR A 46 -8.43 -7.10 -7.66
C TYR A 46 -9.37 -7.47 -6.50
N ALA A 47 -10.06 -8.61 -6.60
CA ALA A 47 -10.91 -9.16 -5.55
C ALA A 47 -10.12 -9.96 -4.50
N GLY A 48 -8.83 -10.22 -4.78
CA GLY A 48 -7.88 -10.85 -3.86
C GLY A 48 -7.46 -9.87 -2.76
N VAL A 49 -8.36 -9.56 -1.84
CA VAL A 49 -8.16 -8.52 -0.83
C VAL A 49 -8.26 -9.08 0.58
N LEU A 50 -7.43 -8.58 1.49
CA LEU A 50 -7.68 -8.69 2.92
C LEU A 50 -8.28 -7.37 3.39
N TRP A 51 -9.39 -7.43 4.11
CA TRP A 51 -10.08 -6.24 4.62
C TRP A 51 -10.43 -6.37 6.10
N PHE A 52 -10.58 -5.23 6.77
CA PHE A 52 -11.05 -5.16 8.15
C PHE A 52 -11.95 -3.93 8.39
N GLU A 53 -12.86 -4.07 9.36
CA GLU A 53 -13.80 -3.01 9.79
C GLU A 53 -13.45 -2.41 11.16
N TYR A 54 -12.55 -3.06 11.92
CA TYR A 54 -12.08 -2.58 13.22
C TYR A 54 -10.58 -2.82 13.38
N TYR A 55 -10.16 -4.07 13.21
CA TYR A 55 -8.76 -4.47 13.29
C TYR A 55 -8.53 -5.83 12.64
N VAL A 56 -7.26 -6.13 12.39
CA VAL A 56 -6.74 -7.44 12.00
C VAL A 56 -5.37 -7.63 12.64
N THR A 57 -5.17 -8.73 13.37
CA THR A 57 -3.88 -9.09 13.96
C THR A 57 -3.85 -10.58 14.38
N PRO A 58 -2.84 -11.36 13.98
CA PRO A 58 -1.85 -11.07 12.93
C PRO A 58 -2.49 -11.24 11.53
N MET A 59 -2.05 -10.45 10.55
CA MET A 59 -2.47 -10.63 9.15
C MET A 59 -2.02 -11.99 8.60
N SER A 60 -0.90 -12.53 9.12
CA SER A 60 -0.40 -13.86 8.76
C SER A 60 -1.36 -15.02 9.09
N SER A 61 -2.42 -14.80 9.88
CA SER A 61 -3.48 -15.80 10.11
C SER A 61 -4.51 -15.88 8.98
N TYR A 62 -4.39 -15.03 7.95
CA TYR A 62 -5.36 -14.91 6.88
C TYR A 62 -4.69 -15.03 5.52
N ASN A 63 -5.51 -15.40 4.53
CA ASN A 63 -5.16 -15.31 3.12
C ASN A 63 -5.98 -14.20 2.47
N TYR A 64 -5.47 -13.62 1.39
CA TYR A 64 -6.26 -12.73 0.54
C TYR A 64 -7.46 -13.48 -0.04
N ALA A 65 -8.63 -12.81 -0.06
CA ALA A 65 -9.89 -13.45 -0.41
C ALA A 65 -9.84 -14.17 -1.77
N GLY A 66 -10.24 -15.44 -1.81
CA GLY A 66 -10.26 -16.22 -3.06
C GLY A 66 -8.88 -16.66 -3.56
N THR A 67 -7.82 -16.51 -2.76
CA THR A 67 -6.46 -16.95 -3.09
C THR A 67 -5.87 -17.87 -2.01
N SER A 68 -4.73 -18.50 -2.31
CA SER A 68 -3.90 -19.21 -1.33
C SER A 68 -2.74 -18.37 -0.80
N VAL A 69 -2.68 -17.08 -1.15
CA VAL A 69 -1.60 -16.17 -0.78
C VAL A 69 -1.82 -15.71 0.66
N ASN A 70 -0.82 -15.90 1.51
CA ASN A 70 -0.87 -15.44 2.90
C ASN A 70 -0.72 -13.92 2.96
N ALA A 71 -1.47 -13.25 3.84
CA ALA A 71 -1.51 -11.79 3.89
C ALA A 71 -0.54 -11.16 4.90
N GLY A 72 0.28 -11.96 5.59
CA GLY A 72 1.21 -11.45 6.59
C GLY A 72 2.55 -11.04 6.00
N ASN A 73 2.91 -9.77 6.12
CA ASN A 73 4.15 -9.20 5.60
C ASN A 73 4.31 -9.37 4.07
N THR A 74 3.25 -9.10 3.31
CA THR A 74 3.31 -9.19 1.83
C THR A 74 2.54 -8.09 1.12
N ALA A 75 1.93 -7.14 1.83
CA ALA A 75 0.99 -6.23 1.20
C ALA A 75 1.68 -5.03 0.54
N ASP A 76 1.71 -4.98 -0.78
CA ASP A 76 2.32 -3.90 -1.56
C ASP A 76 1.39 -2.69 -1.81
N SER A 77 0.08 -2.81 -1.62
CA SER A 77 -0.85 -1.70 -1.84
C SER A 77 -2.00 -1.65 -0.84
N TRP A 78 -2.29 -0.45 -0.32
CA TRP A 78 -3.17 -0.25 0.84
C TRP A 78 -4.19 0.84 0.57
N PHE A 79 -5.41 0.68 1.09
CA PHE A 79 -6.45 1.70 0.98
C PHE A 79 -7.32 1.75 2.24
N ASN A 80 -7.61 2.96 2.72
CA ASN A 80 -8.58 3.20 3.77
C ASN A 80 -9.90 3.74 3.18
N ASN A 81 -10.89 2.88 2.99
CA ASN A 81 -12.26 3.27 2.69
C ASN A 81 -13.15 3.36 3.95
N GLY A 82 -12.56 3.61 5.13
CA GLY A 82 -13.27 3.80 6.38
C GLY A 82 -14.27 4.96 6.30
N ARG A 83 -15.29 5.00 7.17
CA ARG A 83 -16.25 6.12 7.17
C ARG A 83 -15.67 7.38 7.79
N TYR A 84 -15.02 7.22 8.94
CA TYR A 84 -14.51 8.34 9.75
C TYR A 84 -13.17 8.04 10.43
N SER A 85 -12.71 6.79 10.37
CA SER A 85 -11.56 6.33 11.14
C SER A 85 -10.28 6.33 10.31
N VAL A 86 -9.17 6.64 10.97
CA VAL A 86 -7.84 6.52 10.39
C VAL A 86 -7.42 5.05 10.48
N ALA A 87 -6.89 4.48 9.40
CA ALA A 87 -6.37 3.12 9.37
C ALA A 87 -4.87 3.15 9.63
N CYS A 88 -4.42 2.55 10.73
CA CYS A 88 -3.00 2.40 11.01
C CYS A 88 -2.56 0.96 10.77
N PHE A 89 -1.47 0.82 10.01
CA PHE A 89 -0.82 -0.42 9.63
C PHE A 89 0.51 -0.52 10.35
N TYR A 90 0.84 -1.71 10.86
CA TYR A 90 1.95 -1.96 11.76
C TYR A 90 2.81 -3.08 11.21
N ASP A 91 4.12 -2.89 11.25
CA ASP A 91 5.16 -3.85 10.88
C ASP A 91 4.96 -5.20 11.60
N THR A 92 4.71 -5.18 12.90
CA THR A 92 4.60 -6.41 13.69
C THR A 92 3.30 -6.56 14.46
N ALA A 93 2.84 -7.81 14.56
CA ALA A 93 1.74 -8.23 15.41
C ALA A 93 2.19 -8.61 16.84
N THR A 94 3.46 -8.44 17.18
CA THR A 94 3.99 -8.78 18.52
C THR A 94 3.31 -7.91 19.58
N GLY A 95 2.59 -8.55 20.51
CA GLY A 95 1.77 -7.83 21.51
C GLY A 95 0.50 -7.19 20.93
N GLY A 96 0.08 -7.59 19.73
CA GLY A 96 -1.11 -7.10 19.03
C GLY A 96 -0.78 -6.08 17.94
N TYR A 97 -0.14 -4.98 18.29
CA TYR A 97 0.22 -3.89 17.36
C TYR A 97 1.55 -3.29 17.82
N GLY A 98 2.62 -3.47 17.05
CA GLY A 98 3.94 -2.99 17.43
C GLY A 98 4.82 -2.62 16.24
N GLY A 99 6.04 -2.20 16.55
CA GLY A 99 7.02 -1.77 15.55
C GLY A 99 6.69 -0.42 14.93
N SER A 100 7.19 -0.22 13.71
CA SER A 100 6.87 0.95 12.89
C SER A 100 5.41 0.92 12.45
N SER A 101 4.82 2.09 12.26
CA SER A 101 3.47 2.20 11.72
C SER A 101 3.31 3.36 10.75
N VAL A 102 2.37 3.17 9.84
CA VAL A 102 1.91 4.21 8.91
C VAL A 102 0.39 4.24 8.96
N CYS A 103 -0.17 5.45 8.94
CA CYS A 103 -1.60 5.65 9.03
C CYS A 103 -2.13 6.38 7.80
N LEU A 104 -3.24 5.88 7.25
CA LEU A 104 -3.96 6.46 6.14
C LEU A 104 -5.26 7.08 6.65
N ASN A 105 -5.50 8.36 6.34
CA ASN A 105 -6.79 8.98 6.60
C ASN A 105 -7.87 8.34 5.71
N THR A 106 -9.13 8.60 6.02
CA THR A 106 -10.26 8.18 5.20
C THR A 106 -10.06 8.59 3.73
N ASN A 107 -10.37 7.67 2.83
CA ASN A 107 -10.29 7.81 1.38
C ASN A 107 -8.88 8.08 0.85
N GLN A 108 -7.85 7.63 1.59
CA GLN A 108 -6.46 7.61 1.16
C GLN A 108 -6.01 6.19 0.86
N GLY A 109 -5.18 6.04 -0.17
CA GLY A 109 -4.52 4.80 -0.48
C GLY A 109 -3.21 5.04 -1.18
N ASP A 110 -2.39 4.00 -1.16
CA ASP A 110 -1.19 3.89 -1.94
C ASP A 110 -1.24 2.63 -2.78
N GLY A 111 -1.06 2.79 -4.08
CA GLY A 111 -1.07 1.68 -5.02
C GLY A 111 0.26 0.93 -5.03
N ASN A 112 1.33 1.44 -4.41
CA ASN A 112 2.61 0.75 -4.37
C ASN A 112 3.49 1.36 -3.28
N ILE A 113 3.53 0.72 -2.11
CA ILE A 113 4.29 1.19 -0.94
C ILE A 113 5.81 0.98 -1.07
N GLU A 114 6.22 0.08 -1.97
CA GLU A 114 7.61 -0.32 -2.20
C GLU A 114 8.35 0.68 -3.10
N ASN A 115 7.64 1.65 -3.66
CA ASN A 115 8.23 2.70 -4.48
C ASN A 115 8.64 3.94 -3.64
N SER A 116 9.22 4.93 -4.30
CA SER A 116 9.64 6.20 -3.67
C SER A 116 8.66 7.35 -3.95
N SER A 117 7.36 7.06 -4.04
CA SER A 117 6.30 7.97 -4.43
C SER A 117 5.01 7.67 -3.65
N GLY A 118 4.00 8.53 -3.74
CA GLY A 118 2.71 8.29 -3.08
C GLY A 118 2.65 8.79 -1.63
N ILE A 119 1.76 8.20 -0.83
CA ILE A 119 1.53 8.56 0.57
C ILE A 119 2.43 7.72 1.48
N VAL A 120 2.62 6.45 1.13
CA VAL A 120 3.43 5.50 1.88
C VAL A 120 4.77 5.37 1.16
N GLN A 121 5.85 5.83 1.78
CA GLN A 121 7.17 5.92 1.13
C GLN A 121 8.28 5.45 2.05
N GLY A 122 9.32 4.86 1.45
CA GLY A 122 10.56 4.52 2.16
C GLY A 122 10.36 3.47 3.25
N LEU A 123 9.33 2.63 3.10
CA LEU A 123 9.16 1.45 3.93
C LEU A 123 10.15 0.37 3.49
N ALA A 124 10.57 -0.44 4.45
CA ALA A 124 11.38 -1.63 4.23
C ALA A 124 10.69 -2.85 4.86
N TRP A 125 9.38 -2.74 5.04
CA TRP A 125 8.54 -3.68 5.76
C TRP A 125 7.12 -3.61 5.23
N ASP A 126 6.47 -4.77 5.28
CA ASP A 126 5.06 -4.96 4.98
C ASP A 126 4.26 -5.12 6.26
N PRO A 127 2.97 -4.76 6.27
CA PRO A 127 2.21 -4.77 7.50
C PRO A 127 1.87 -6.22 7.90
N ASN A 128 1.83 -6.45 9.21
CA ASN A 128 1.36 -7.71 9.79
C ASN A 128 0.26 -7.51 10.85
N ALA A 129 -0.09 -6.27 11.16
CA ALA A 129 -1.26 -5.92 11.94
C ALA A 129 -1.82 -4.59 11.47
N ALA A 130 -3.13 -4.37 11.64
CA ALA A 130 -3.74 -3.08 11.38
C ALA A 130 -4.98 -2.87 12.24
N LYS A 131 -5.31 -1.60 12.51
CA LYS A 131 -6.56 -1.22 13.16
C LYS A 131 -7.00 0.17 12.76
N PHE A 132 -8.30 0.40 12.91
CA PHE A 132 -8.84 1.74 12.96
C PHE A 132 -8.54 2.40 14.31
N VAL A 133 -8.26 3.70 14.27
CA VAL A 133 -8.07 4.59 15.44
C VAL A 133 -9.03 5.78 15.39
#